data_AF-A0A6I6MZV8-F1
#
_entry.id   AF-A0A6I6MZV8-F1
#
_cell.length_a   1.000
_cell.length_b   1.000
_cell.length_c   1.000
_cell.angle_alpha   90.00
_cell.angle_beta   90.00
_cell.angle_gamma   90.00
#
_symmetry.space_group_name_H-M   'P 1'
#
loop_
_entity.id
_entity.type
_entity.pdbx_description
1 polymer ?
#
loop_
_entity_poly.entity_id
_entity_poly.type
_entity_poly.pdbx_seq_one_letter_code
_entity_poly.pdbx_strand_id
1 'polypeptide(L)'
;MSEEPALDYLLTTDFKWTRRAFELLQASQLTVDPYEAGGAPCFVVSGPCPRCEHHMTDRQVTTALAGLAGPDRGVEGRPSTEVLLDVTCGCVGEHGNAPEGAVGCGASFRIAVVTE
;
A
#
# COMPACT_ATOMS: atom_id res chain seq x y z
N MET A 1 33.53 13.32 0.76
CA MET A 1 32.89 12.09 1.26
C MET A 1 31.44 12.48 1.47
N SER A 2 30.57 12.10 0.54
CA SER A 2 29.17 12.50 0.59
C SER A 2 28.47 11.61 1.63
N GLU A 3 28.04 12.20 2.73
CA GLU A 3 27.13 11.56 3.67
C GLU A 3 25.77 11.41 2.96
N GLU A 4 25.49 10.20 2.47
CA GLU A 4 24.15 9.80 2.07
C GLU A 4 23.27 9.79 3.33
N PRO A 5 22.09 10.43 3.33
CA PRO A 5 21.26 10.47 4.53
C PRO A 5 20.79 9.06 4.85
N ALA A 6 21.39 8.46 5.88
CA ALA A 6 20.88 7.27 6.51
C ALA A 6 19.47 7.60 6.99
N LEU A 7 18.46 7.10 6.28
CA LEU A 7 17.07 7.24 6.69
C LEU A 7 16.98 6.77 8.14
N ASP A 8 16.64 7.69 9.05
CA ASP A 8 16.43 7.40 10.48
C ASP A 8 15.67 6.08 10.63
N TYR A 9 15.96 5.33 11.69
CA TYR A 9 15.23 4.11 12.03
C TYR A 9 13.77 4.48 12.35
N LEU A 10 12.97 4.63 11.31
CA LEU A 10 11.53 4.81 11.37
C LEU A 10 10.92 3.43 11.23
N LEU A 11 10.01 3.10 12.14
CA LEU A 11 9.18 1.89 12.04
C LEU A 11 8.51 1.86 10.66
N THR A 12 8.75 0.81 9.89
CA THR A 12 8.23 0.68 8.52
C THR A 12 6.72 0.52 8.47
N THR A 13 6.09 0.17 9.60
CA THR A 13 4.64 0.00 9.77
C THR A 13 3.99 1.15 10.54
N ASP A 14 4.70 2.27 10.73
CA ASP A 14 4.20 3.45 11.43
C ASP A 14 2.96 4.04 10.72
N PHE A 15 1.90 4.33 11.48
CA PHE A 15 0.65 4.86 10.95
C PHE A 15 0.81 6.17 10.15
N LYS A 16 1.89 6.93 10.39
CA LYS A 16 2.19 8.12 9.58
C LYS A 16 2.33 7.81 8.08
N TRP A 17 2.72 6.59 7.70
CA TRP A 17 2.81 6.16 6.30
C TRP A 17 1.42 6.00 5.67
N THR A 18 0.46 5.47 6.43
CA THR A 18 -0.95 5.45 6.05
C THR A 18 -1.50 6.86 5.89
N ARG A 19 -1.22 7.77 6.83
CA ARG A 19 -1.65 9.17 6.72
C ARG A 19 -1.05 9.85 5.48
N ARG A 20 0.24 9.64 5.23
CA ARG A 20 0.94 10.22 4.08
C ARG A 20 0.44 9.63 2.76
N ALA A 21 0.16 8.33 2.70
CA ALA A 21 -0.46 7.71 1.53
C ALA A 21 -1.83 8.34 1.22
N PHE A 22 -2.64 8.62 2.25
CA PHE A 22 -3.92 9.32 2.08
C PHE A 22 -3.75 10.74 1.51
N GLU A 23 -2.74 11.50 1.97
CA GLU A 23 -2.40 12.80 1.38
C GLU A 23 -2.02 12.69 -0.10
N LEU A 24 -1.24 11.66 -0.47
CA LEU A 24 -0.83 11.41 -1.86
C LEU A 24 -1.99 10.98 -2.75
N LEU A 25 -2.95 10.21 -2.22
CA LEU A 25 -4.19 9.85 -2.90
C LEU A 25 -5.05 11.09 -3.16
N GLN A 26 -5.24 11.95 -2.15
CA GLN A 26 -5.99 13.20 -2.31
C GLN A 26 -5.35 14.16 -3.32
N ALA A 27 -4.03 14.16 -3.42
CA ALA A 27 -3.28 14.93 -4.41
C ALA A 27 -3.19 14.24 -5.79
N SER A 28 -3.82 13.07 -5.97
CA SER A 28 -3.75 12.25 -7.19
C SER A 28 -2.32 11.87 -7.62
N GLN A 29 -1.37 11.86 -6.67
CA GLN A 29 0.01 11.44 -6.90
C GLN A 29 0.17 9.93 -6.71
N LEU A 30 -0.63 9.35 -5.81
CA LEU A 30 -0.81 7.91 -5.68
C LEU A 30 -2.17 7.57 -6.30
N THR A 31 -2.23 6.55 -7.16
CA THR A 31 -3.46 6.07 -7.80
C THR A 31 -3.73 4.63 -7.40
N VAL A 32 -5.01 4.26 -7.42
CA VAL A 32 -5.47 2.89 -7.27
C VAL A 32 -6.40 2.57 -8.43
N ASP A 33 -5.95 1.69 -9.32
CA ASP A 33 -6.64 1.35 -10.55
C ASP A 33 -7.16 -0.10 -10.46
N PRO A 34 -8.49 -0.32 -10.44
CA PRO A 34 -9.05 -1.65 -10.46
C PRO A 34 -8.89 -2.30 -11.83
N TYR A 35 -8.68 -3.62 -11.85
CA TYR A 35 -8.72 -4.44 -13.06
C TYR A 35 -9.24 -5.84 -12.75
N GLU A 36 -9.72 -6.55 -13.76
CA GLU A 36 -10.11 -7.95 -13.61
C GLU A 36 -9.07 -8.85 -14.25
N ALA A 37 -8.66 -9.91 -13.53
CA ALA A 37 -7.81 -10.96 -14.07
C ALA A 37 -8.38 -12.32 -13.72
N GLY A 38 -8.69 -13.13 -14.74
CA GLY A 38 -9.21 -14.49 -14.54
C GLY A 38 -10.53 -14.55 -13.77
N GLY A 39 -11.35 -13.50 -13.83
CA GLY A 39 -12.62 -13.40 -13.09
C GLY A 39 -12.48 -12.99 -11.62
N ALA A 40 -11.29 -12.57 -11.18
CA ALA A 40 -11.06 -12.02 -9.85
C ALA A 40 -10.81 -10.50 -9.90
N PRO A 41 -11.41 -9.71 -8.99
CA PRO A 41 -11.07 -8.30 -8.85
C PRO A 41 -9.62 -8.15 -8.38
N CYS A 42 -8.91 -7.25 -9.02
CA CYS A 42 -7.52 -6.93 -8.73
C CYS A 42 -7.35 -5.40 -8.71
N PHE A 43 -6.29 -4.93 -8.06
CA PHE A 43 -5.97 -3.51 -7.95
C PHE A 43 -4.50 -3.29 -8.28
N VAL A 44 -4.20 -2.20 -8.96
CA VAL A 44 -2.85 -1.68 -9.13
C VAL A 44 -2.73 -0.39 -8.35
N VAL A 45 -1.83 -0.35 -7.36
CA VAL A 45 -1.45 0.87 -6.66
C VAL A 45 -0.18 1.41 -7.30
N SER A 46 -0.19 2.66 -7.75
CA SER A 46 0.93 3.26 -8.46
C SER A 46 1.20 4.69 -8.00
N GLY A 47 2.45 5.03 -7.73
CA GLY A 47 2.82 6.38 -7.28
C GLY A 47 4.07 6.42 -6.39
N PRO A 48 4.38 7.58 -5.78
CA PRO A 48 5.52 7.72 -4.90
C PRO A 48 5.28 7.01 -3.56
N CYS A 49 6.33 6.39 -3.04
CA CYS A 49 6.32 5.80 -1.71
C CYS A 49 6.16 6.90 -0.63
N PRO A 50 5.26 6.75 0.36
CA PRO A 50 5.09 7.73 1.44
C PRO A 50 6.32 7.89 2.35
N ARG A 51 7.31 6.98 2.27
CA ARG A 51 8.56 7.04 3.03
C ARG A 51 9.74 7.54 2.19
N CYS A 52 10.05 6.86 1.09
CA CYS A 52 11.26 7.14 0.29
C CYS A 52 11.00 7.96 -0.96
N GLU A 53 9.74 8.28 -1.27
CA GLU A 53 9.30 9.07 -2.42
C GLU A 53 9.62 8.46 -3.80
N HIS A 54 10.35 7.35 -3.84
CA HIS A 54 10.58 6.57 -5.04
C HIS A 54 9.26 6.01 -5.58
N HIS A 55 9.15 6.00 -6.91
CA HIS A 55 8.00 5.43 -7.58
C HIS A 55 7.92 3.92 -7.32
N MET A 56 6.72 3.44 -7.03
CA MET A 56 6.41 2.03 -6.83
C MET A 56 5.13 1.65 -7.56
N THR A 57 5.03 0.37 -7.92
CA THR A 57 3.82 -0.24 -8.46
C THR A 57 3.57 -1.54 -7.72
N ASP A 58 2.44 -1.63 -7.03
CA ASP A 58 2.02 -2.82 -6.29
C ASP A 58 0.75 -3.39 -6.93
N ARG A 59 0.76 -4.69 -7.25
CA ARG A 59 -0.37 -5.38 -7.89
C ARG A 59 -0.97 -6.36 -6.90
N GLN A 60 -2.20 -6.10 -6.49
CA GLN A 60 -2.89 -6.92 -5.50
C GLN A 60 -4.07 -7.65 -6.14
N VAL A 61 -4.13 -8.95 -5.93
CA VAL A 61 -5.31 -9.75 -6.26
C VAL A 61 -6.17 -9.81 -5.02
N THR A 62 -7.34 -9.19 -5.05
CA THR A 62 -8.32 -9.38 -3.98
C THR A 62 -9.00 -10.71 -4.21
N THR A 63 -8.46 -11.75 -3.56
CA THR A 63 -9.24 -12.97 -3.37
C THR A 63 -10.44 -12.57 -2.51
N ALA A 64 -11.66 -12.88 -2.96
CA ALA A 64 -12.94 -12.60 -2.28
C ALA A 64 -13.06 -13.16 -0.84
N LEU A 65 -11.96 -13.66 -0.25
CA LEU A 65 -11.85 -14.10 1.13
C LEU A 65 -11.87 -12.93 2.14
N ALA A 66 -11.61 -11.68 1.73
CA ALA A 66 -11.76 -10.52 2.62
C ALA A 66 -13.23 -10.31 3.04
N GLY A 67 -14.20 -10.79 2.25
CA GLY A 67 -15.62 -10.85 2.62
C GLY A 67 -15.98 -11.94 3.65
N LEU A 68 -15.01 -12.74 4.10
CA LEU A 68 -15.15 -13.73 5.18
C LEU A 68 -14.44 -13.33 6.47
N ALA A 69 -13.89 -12.09 6.55
CA ALA A 69 -13.68 -11.49 7.86
C ALA A 69 -15.05 -11.42 8.53
N GLY A 70 -15.25 -12.27 9.54
CA GLY A 70 -16.54 -12.52 10.17
C GLY A 70 -17.26 -11.23 10.58
N PRO A 71 -18.58 -11.30 10.81
CA PRO A 71 -19.41 -10.13 11.03
C PRO A 71 -18.78 -9.20 12.07
N ASP A 72 -18.54 -7.96 11.66
CA ASP A 72 -18.31 -6.86 12.58
C ASP A 72 -19.45 -6.92 13.61
N ARG A 73 -19.13 -6.96 14.91
CA ARG A 73 -20.10 -7.25 15.99
C ARG A 73 -21.11 -6.12 16.23
N GLY A 74 -21.40 -5.29 15.24
CA GLY A 74 -22.23 -4.09 15.40
C GLY A 74 -23.10 -3.69 14.21
N VAL A 75 -22.95 -4.28 13.02
CA VAL A 75 -23.77 -3.89 11.86
C VAL A 75 -24.16 -5.15 11.10
N GLU A 76 -25.46 -5.28 10.85
CA GLU A 76 -26.10 -6.30 10.01
C GLU A 76 -25.18 -6.64 8.82
N GLY A 77 -24.83 -7.92 8.66
CA GLY A 77 -23.81 -8.47 7.76
C GLY A 77 -23.99 -8.14 6.28
N ARG A 78 -23.89 -6.87 5.95
CA ARG A 78 -23.86 -6.31 4.61
C ARG A 78 -22.42 -6.41 4.13
N PRO A 79 -22.16 -6.95 2.94
CA PRO A 79 -20.82 -6.95 2.38
C PRO A 79 -20.29 -5.52 2.40
N SER A 80 -19.13 -5.30 3.01
CA SER A 80 -18.47 -4.01 2.96
C SER A 80 -18.14 -3.70 1.51
N THR A 81 -18.66 -2.59 0.99
CA THR A 81 -18.27 -2.03 -0.31
C THR A 81 -16.87 -1.40 -0.25
N GLU A 82 -16.20 -1.48 0.90
CA GLU A 82 -14.85 -1.02 1.11
C GLU A 82 -13.89 -2.21 1.06
N VAL A 83 -12.88 -2.07 0.20
CA VAL A 83 -11.77 -3.01 0.06
C VAL A 83 -10.53 -2.37 0.70
N LEU A 84 -9.93 -3.10 1.65
CA LEU A 84 -8.68 -2.70 2.29
C LEU A 84 -7.49 -3.32 1.55
N LEU A 85 -6.55 -2.49 1.14
CA LEU A 85 -5.31 -2.86 0.47
C LEU A 85 -4.12 -2.58 1.40
N ASP A 86 -3.39 -3.62 1.78
CA ASP A 86 -2.15 -3.52 2.56
C ASP A 86 -0.96 -3.47 1.59
N VAL A 87 -0.42 -2.27 1.37
CA VAL A 87 0.62 -2.02 0.37
C VAL A 87 1.98 -2.00 1.05
N THR A 88 2.96 -2.69 0.47
CA THR A 88 4.36 -2.62 0.90
C THR A 88 5.23 -2.07 -0.22
N CYS A 89 6.09 -1.12 0.10
CA CYS A 89 6.97 -0.49 -0.89
C CYS A 89 8.00 -1.50 -1.41
N GLY A 90 7.92 -1.81 -2.71
CA GLY A 90 8.91 -2.60 -3.47
C GLY A 90 9.67 -1.80 -4.54
N CYS A 91 9.93 -0.51 -4.30
CA CYS A 91 10.63 0.33 -5.30
C CYS A 91 12.06 -0.14 -5.58
N VAL A 92 12.55 0.05 -6.81
CA VAL A 92 13.89 -0.43 -7.24
C VAL A 92 15.03 0.50 -6.79
N GLY A 93 14.74 1.55 -6.02
CA GLY A 93 15.77 2.46 -5.52
C GLY A 93 16.68 1.80 -4.47
N GLU A 94 17.95 2.22 -4.45
CA GLU A 94 18.90 1.77 -3.43
C GLU A 94 18.50 2.29 -2.04
N HIS A 95 18.60 1.42 -1.05
CA HIS A 95 18.28 1.73 0.33
C HIS A 95 19.39 1.21 1.23
N GLY A 96 20.06 2.12 1.97
CA GLY A 96 21.23 1.77 2.79
C GLY A 96 20.98 0.75 3.92
N ASN A 97 19.73 0.41 4.21
CA ASN A 97 19.33 -0.59 5.21
C ASN A 97 18.61 -1.81 4.60
N ALA A 98 18.55 -1.94 3.27
CA ALA A 98 17.95 -3.10 2.62
C ALA A 98 18.95 -4.28 2.60
N PRO A 99 18.51 -5.51 2.90
CA PRO A 99 19.31 -6.71 2.66
C PRO A 99 19.78 -6.78 1.21
N GLU A 100 20.95 -7.38 0.95
CA GLU A 100 21.41 -7.63 -0.43
C GLU A 100 20.35 -8.40 -1.22
N GLY A 101 19.97 -7.86 -2.39
CA GLY A 101 18.93 -8.42 -3.26
C GLY A 101 17.48 -8.07 -2.88
N ALA A 102 17.25 -7.32 -1.79
CA ALA A 102 15.93 -6.80 -1.45
C ALA A 102 15.67 -5.45 -2.16
N VAL A 103 14.46 -5.29 -2.68
CA VAL A 103 13.96 -4.02 -3.24
C VAL A 103 13.04 -3.33 -2.25
N GLY A 104 12.98 -2.01 -2.33
CA GLY A 104 12.05 -1.19 -1.56
C GLY A 104 12.56 -0.78 -0.18
N CYS A 105 11.96 0.29 0.37
CA CYS A 105 12.30 0.77 1.70
C CYS A 105 11.59 -0.02 2.83
N GLY A 106 10.78 -1.02 2.46
CA GLY A 106 10.04 -1.88 3.38
C GLY A 106 8.86 -1.20 4.09
N ALA A 107 8.54 0.06 3.78
CA ALA A 107 7.39 0.74 4.37
C ALA A 107 6.07 0.05 3.97
N SER A 108 5.22 -0.20 4.96
CA SER A 108 3.89 -0.77 4.76
C SER A 108 2.82 0.21 5.24
N PHE A 109 1.76 0.36 4.45
CA PHE A 109 0.65 1.27 4.73
C PHE A 109 -0.65 0.71 4.16
N ARG A 110 -1.79 1.19 4.67
CA ARG A 110 -3.11 0.69 4.29
C ARG A 110 -3.89 1.72 3.49
N ILE A 111 -4.54 1.30 2.40
CA ILE A 111 -5.48 2.11 1.63
C ILE A 111 -6.86 1.46 1.71
N ALA A 112 -7.90 2.28 1.86
CA ALA A 112 -9.28 1.85 1.68
C ALA A 112 -9.80 2.37 0.33
N VAL A 113 -10.37 1.49 -0.48
CA VAL A 113 -11.05 1.87 -1.72
C VAL A 113 -12.51 1.46 -1.68
N VAL A 114 -13.39 2.36 -2.14
CA VAL A 114 -14.82 2.06 -2.27
C VAL A 114 -15.04 1.47 -3.65
N THR A 115 -15.55 0.25 -3.71
CA THR A 115 -16.00 -0.41 -4.93
C THR A 115 -17.51 -0.22 -5.05
N GLU A 116 -17.94 0.56 -6.04
CA GLU A 116 -19.36 0.84 -6.34
C GLU A 116 -20.03 -0.30 -7.09
#